data_AF-A0A945N0S6-F1
#
_entry.id   AF-A0A945N0S6-F1
#
_cell.length_a   1.000
_cell.length_b   1.000
_cell.length_c   1.000
_cell.angle_alpha   90.00
_cell.angle_beta   90.00
_cell.angle_gamma   90.00
#
_symmetry.space_group_name_H-M   'P 1'
#
loop_
_entity.id
_entity.type
_entity.pdbx_description
1 polymer ?
#
loop_
_entity_poly.entity_id
_entity_poly.type
_entity_poly.pdbx_seq_one_letter_code
_entity_poly.pdbx_strand_id
1 'polypeptide(L)'
;RKCLYVTKGECVAIDGMVDDEALPLIERLARHVYRAPFRHTHKWRVGDLLMWDNCAVQHLATFDYKWPDHRRLMWRITVGSTPTH
;
A
#
# COMPACT_ATOMS: atom_id res chain seq x y z
N ARG A 1 -6.50 9.71 -12.63
CA ARG A 1 -6.70 8.33 -13.19
C ARG A 1 -7.52 7.54 -12.20
N LYS A 2 -8.38 6.60 -12.62
CA LYS A 2 -9.13 5.74 -11.68
C LYS A 2 -8.25 4.59 -11.17
N CYS A 3 -8.32 4.30 -9.87
CA CYS A 3 -7.63 3.19 -9.21
C CYS A 3 -8.49 2.63 -8.07
N LEU A 4 -8.20 1.41 -7.61
CA LEU A 4 -8.82 0.85 -6.41
C LEU A 4 -8.16 1.44 -5.17
N TYR A 5 -8.93 2.20 -4.39
CA TYR A 5 -8.48 2.81 -3.13
C TYR A 5 -9.11 2.05 -1.96
N VAL A 6 -8.54 0.88 -1.65
CA VAL A 6 -9.09 -0.06 -0.67
C VAL A 6 -7.97 -0.79 0.06
N THR A 7 -7.83 -0.57 1.36
CA THR A 7 -6.81 -1.22 2.19
C THR A 7 -7.48 -2.12 3.21
N LYS A 8 -7.10 -3.41 3.24
CA LYS A 8 -7.60 -4.35 4.24
C LYS A 8 -7.20 -3.88 5.64
N GLY A 9 -8.18 -3.73 6.54
CA GLY A 9 -7.97 -3.31 7.92
C GLY A 9 -8.08 -1.80 8.15
N GLU A 10 -7.99 -0.98 7.10
CA GLU A 10 -8.28 0.47 7.19
C GLU A 10 -9.67 0.81 6.67
N CYS A 11 -10.09 0.17 5.57
CA CYS A 11 -11.46 0.28 5.06
C CYS A 11 -12.38 -0.63 5.88
N VAL A 12 -13.36 -0.04 6.56
CA VAL A 12 -14.27 -0.76 7.49
C VAL A 12 -15.74 -0.77 7.07
N ALA A 13 -16.14 0.08 6.12
CA ALA A 13 -17.51 0.16 5.60
C ALA A 13 -17.52 0.80 4.20
N ILE A 14 -18.66 0.71 3.50
CA ILE A 14 -18.94 1.43 2.26
C ILE A 14 -20.20 2.26 2.50
N ASP A 15 -20.13 3.56 2.24
CA ASP A 15 -21.28 4.45 2.42
C ASP A 15 -22.48 3.98 1.58
N GLY A 16 -23.66 3.92 2.20
CA GLY A 16 -24.88 3.42 1.59
C GLY A 16 -24.99 1.90 1.42
N MET A 17 -24.10 1.10 2.00
CA MET A 17 -24.13 -0.36 1.93
C MET A 17 -24.11 -0.99 3.33
N VAL A 18 -24.89 -2.05 3.54
CA VAL A 18 -24.89 -2.79 4.81
C VAL A 18 -23.61 -3.62 4.97
N ASP A 19 -23.14 -3.80 6.20
CA ASP A 19 -21.84 -4.44 6.49
C ASP A 19 -21.72 -5.87 5.93
N ASP A 20 -22.82 -6.64 5.97
CA ASP A 20 -22.88 -8.00 5.44
C ASP A 20 -22.59 -8.08 3.93
N GLU A 21 -22.82 -6.98 3.19
CA GLU A 21 -22.48 -6.85 1.77
C GLU A 21 -21.13 -6.13 1.58
N ALA A 22 -20.87 -5.10 2.38
CA ALA A 22 -19.69 -4.25 2.25
C ALA A 22 -18.39 -4.97 2.63
N LEU A 23 -18.36 -5.67 3.76
CA LEU A 23 -17.13 -6.30 4.26
C LEU A 23 -16.60 -7.40 3.32
N PRO A 24 -17.44 -8.31 2.78
CA PRO A 24 -16.98 -9.27 1.77
C PRO A 24 -16.48 -8.60 0.49
N LEU A 25 -17.07 -7.48 0.08
CA LEU A 25 -16.64 -6.72 -1.08
C LEU A 25 -15.25 -6.09 -0.84
N ILE A 26 -15.05 -5.44 0.30
CA ILE A 26 -13.76 -4.86 0.71
C ILE A 26 -12.67 -5.94 0.71
N GLU A 27 -12.93 -7.09 1.33
CA GLU A 27 -11.98 -8.21 1.38
C GLU A 27 -11.63 -8.72 -0.02
N ARG A 28 -12.64 -8.87 -0.89
CA ARG A 28 -12.44 -9.32 -2.28
C ARG A 28 -11.60 -8.32 -3.08
N LEU A 29 -11.87 -7.03 -2.96
CA LEU A 29 -11.14 -5.98 -3.66
C LEU A 29 -9.70 -5.86 -3.15
N ALA A 30 -9.49 -5.89 -1.82
CA ALA A 30 -8.16 -5.88 -1.24
C ALA A 30 -7.33 -7.10 -1.72
N ARG A 31 -7.92 -8.29 -1.74
CA ARG A 31 -7.27 -9.50 -2.27
C ARG A 31 -6.92 -9.38 -3.76
N HIS A 32 -7.74 -8.68 -4.54
CA HIS A 32 -7.44 -8.40 -5.94
C HIS A 32 -6.20 -7.52 -6.10
N VAL A 33 -6.07 -6.46 -5.28
CA VAL A 33 -4.91 -5.55 -5.29
C VAL A 33 -3.59 -6.30 -4.99
N TYR A 34 -3.63 -7.34 -4.15
CA TYR A 34 -2.42 -8.08 -3.75
C TYR A 34 -1.91 -9.10 -4.78
N ARG A 35 -2.60 -9.30 -5.91
CA ARG A 35 -2.22 -10.31 -6.91
C ARG A 35 -0.86 -9.99 -7.54
N ALA A 36 -0.10 -11.05 -7.84
CA ALA A 36 1.26 -10.94 -8.39
C ALA A 36 1.42 -10.01 -9.62
N PRO A 37 0.48 -9.95 -10.58
CA PRO A 37 0.59 -9.03 -11.73
C PRO A 37 0.59 -7.54 -11.36
N PHE A 38 0.09 -7.17 -10.19
CA PHE A 38 0.06 -5.78 -9.70
C PHE A 38 1.18 -5.49 -8.69
N ARG A 39 2.02 -6.49 -8.38
CA ARG A 39 3.04 -6.38 -7.35
C ARG A 39 4.42 -6.18 -7.96
N HIS A 40 5.08 -5.12 -7.52
CA HIS A 40 6.52 -4.93 -7.70
C HIS A 40 7.23 -5.17 -6.37
N THR A 41 8.36 -5.89 -6.40
CA THR A 41 9.21 -6.12 -5.22
C THR A 41 10.60 -5.56 -5.50
N HIS A 42 10.97 -4.51 -4.77
CA HIS A 42 12.27 -3.87 -4.90
C HIS A 42 13.31 -4.54 -4.00
N LYS A 43 14.41 -5.01 -4.57
CA LYS A 43 15.57 -5.51 -3.81
C LYS A 43 16.53 -4.36 -3.57
N TRP A 44 16.49 -3.81 -2.36
CA TRP A 44 17.27 -2.63 -1.97
C TRP A 44 18.78 -2.84 -2.06
N ARG A 45 19.48 -1.82 -2.56
CA ARG A 45 20.93 -1.65 -2.48
C ARG A 45 21.25 -0.27 -1.90
N VAL A 46 22.45 -0.12 -1.35
CA VAL A 46 22.92 1.17 -0.84
C VAL A 46 22.97 2.18 -1.99
N GLY A 47 22.33 3.33 -1.80
CA GLY A 47 22.22 4.39 -2.80
C GLY A 47 20.95 4.36 -3.64
N ASP A 48 20.12 3.30 -3.54
CA ASP A 48 18.86 3.25 -4.25
C ASP A 48 17.89 4.35 -3.80
N LEU A 49 17.21 4.94 -4.78
CA LEU A 49 16.05 5.80 -4.59
C LEU A 49 14.83 5.14 -5.23
N LEU A 50 13.77 4.96 -4.45
CA LEU A 50 12.46 4.56 -4.95
C LEU A 50 11.47 5.70 -4.73
N MET A 51 10.79 6.10 -5.80
CA MET A 51 9.72 7.11 -5.77
C MET A 51 8.44 6.46 -6.27
N TRP A 52 7.32 6.76 -5.62
CA TRP A 52 6.01 6.26 -6.01
C TRP A 52 4.92 7.30 -5.74
N ASP A 53 3.83 7.21 -6.49
CA ASP A 53 2.60 7.97 -6.26
C ASP A 53 1.73 7.25 -5.22
N ASN A 54 1.70 7.79 -4.00
CA ASN A 54 0.99 7.19 -2.87
C ASN A 54 -0.53 7.21 -3.03
N CYS A 55 -1.09 7.99 -3.96
CA CYS A 55 -2.53 7.99 -4.26
C CYS A 55 -2.96 6.77 -5.09
N ALA A 56 -2.02 6.14 -5.79
CA ALA A 56 -2.31 5.09 -6.77
C ALA A 56 -1.77 3.70 -6.38
N VAL A 57 -0.98 3.59 -5.31
CA VAL A 57 -0.33 2.33 -4.90
C VAL A 57 -0.46 2.06 -3.41
N GLN A 58 -0.34 0.79 -3.04
CA GLN A 58 -0.11 0.34 -1.67
C GLN A 58 1.30 -0.23 -1.58
N HIS A 59 1.93 -0.12 -0.40
CA HIS A 59 3.27 -0.66 -0.18
C HIS A 59 3.34 -1.41 1.16
N LEU A 60 4.19 -2.44 1.19
CA LEU A 60 4.48 -3.24 2.38
C LEU A 60 5.98 -3.30 2.58
N ALA A 61 6.46 -2.94 3.77
CA ALA A 61 7.84 -3.16 4.16
C ALA A 61 8.05 -4.65 4.49
N THR A 62 9.00 -5.29 3.82
CA THR A 62 9.45 -6.64 4.17
C THR A 62 10.39 -6.57 5.37
N PHE A 63 10.20 -7.47 6.33
CA PHE A 63 11.10 -7.65 7.48
C PHE A 63 12.13 -8.74 7.18
N ASP A 64 12.83 -8.60 6.05
CA ASP A 64 13.81 -9.57 5.53
C ASP A 64 15.25 -9.30 6.01
N TYR A 65 15.41 -8.49 7.06
CA TYR A 65 16.71 -8.18 7.68
C TYR A 65 16.70 -8.63 9.14
N LYS A 66 17.82 -9.23 9.58
CA LYS A 66 17.97 -9.73 10.95
C LYS A 66 18.69 -8.70 11.81
N TRP A 67 18.05 -8.20 12.86
CA TRP A 67 18.72 -7.42 13.88
C TRP A 67 19.43 -8.35 14.89
N PRO A 68 20.64 -8.04 15.38
CA PRO A 68 21.44 -6.83 15.11
C PRO A 68 22.35 -6.92 13.88
N ASP A 69 22.53 -8.12 13.30
CA ASP A 69 23.53 -8.43 12.26
C ASP A 69 23.39 -7.57 10.99
N HIS A 70 22.18 -7.12 10.69
CA HIS A 70 21.82 -6.34 9.51
C HIS A 70 20.98 -5.12 9.88
N ARG A 71 21.63 -4.01 10.22
CA ARG A 71 20.97 -2.71 10.42
C ARG A 71 20.53 -2.13 9.08
N ARG A 72 19.23 -1.79 8.96
CA ARG A 72 18.66 -1.08 7.81
C ARG A 72 18.26 0.35 8.22
N LEU A 73 18.85 1.35 7.57
CA LEU A 73 18.50 2.76 7.73
C LEU A 73 17.97 3.30 6.40
N MET A 74 16.85 4.01 6.44
CA MET A 74 16.24 4.65 5.28
C MET A 74 15.88 6.10 5.59
N TRP A 75 16.00 6.95 4.58
CA TRP A 75 15.49 8.31 4.61
C TRP A 75 14.22 8.38 3.76
N ARG A 76 13.19 9.07 4.25
CA ARG A 76 11.92 9.22 3.54
C ARG A 76 11.48 10.68 3.54
N ILE A 77 11.08 11.15 2.36
CA ILE A 77 10.38 12.43 2.17
C ILE A 77 8.99 12.10 1.64
N THR A 78 7.97 12.70 2.23
CA THR A 78 6.59 12.61 1.75
C THR A 78 6.20 13.94 1.14
N VAL A 79 5.77 13.93 -0.12
CA VAL A 79 5.23 15.11 -0.80
C VAL A 79 3.71 15.01 -0.76
N GLY A 80 3.06 15.97 -0.10
CA GLY A 80 1.61 16.11 -0.12
C GLY A 80 1.14 16.93 -1.31
N SER A 81 -0.11 16.75 -1.71
CA SER A 81 -0.83 17.68 -2.58
C SER A 81 -1.92 18.40 -1.78
N THR A 82 -2.19 19.65 -2.11
CA THR A 82 -3.40 20.34 -1.64
C THR A 82 -4.63 19.67 -2.27
N PRO A 83 -5.72 19.41 -1.53
CA PRO A 83 -6.93 18.87 -2.13
C PRO A 83 -7.48 19.89 -3.15
N THR A 84 -7.57 19.52 -4.42
CA THR A 84 -8.43 20.23 -5.37
C THR A 84 -9.84 19.72 -5.16
N HIS A 85 -10.71 20.58 -4.63
CA HIS A 85 -12.16 20.36 -4.50
C HIS A 85 -12.81 19.95 -5.82
#